data_AF-A0A674CQU2-F1
#
_entry.id   AF-A0A674CQU2-F1
#
_cell.length_a   1.000
_cell.length_b   1.000
_cell.length_c   1.000
_cell.angle_alpha   90.00
_cell.angle_beta   90.00
_cell.angle_gamma   90.00
#
_symmetry.space_group_name_H-M   'P 1'
#
loop_
_entity.id
_entity.type
_entity.pdbx_description
1 polymer ?
#
loop_
_entity_poly.entity_id
_entity_poly.type
_entity_poly.pdbx_seq_one_letter_code
_entity_poly.pdbx_strand_id
1 'polypeptide(L)'
;MVCCRVCSRLCSRLCPRLCSRSSAYTLALGLGFVTLGTSRILLLKFSANTQNKYDFLPASVNLLAEGLKLLFCLGMSLRVMVREGRSCRELGCSSGSAFLSFMKWSVPAFLYFLDNLIIFYVMTYLQPAMAVLFSNFVILTTAILFRVVLKRRLSWVQWASLVILFLSIVSLTTGSGGSQRAIAMPGLHPSPLSPPTNSCLLYTQLEEQRRNDSNSSTWSSVLPGQAEAWRGRLMGTLRSLGMGHILLVLQCFISSMANIYNEKILKEGDQLQESIFIQNSKLYMFGMLFNGLTLGLGGEARGLTVRCGLLYGHNVYSLGLVLVTAALGLSVAFILKFRDNMFHVLTGQITTVLVTALSLFLFDFHPSLDFFLQAPVVLLAIFVYNASRPKDPEYVLQREKLRVINGEVLQRSRGDGEELEELERLTKPNTDSESEEESV
;
A
#
# COMPACT_ATOMS: atom_id res chain seq x y z
N MET A 1 2.83 -28.49 46.17
CA MET A 1 3.24 -29.31 45.01
C MET A 1 2.31 -29.26 43.79
N VAL A 2 1.07 -28.73 43.89
CA VAL A 2 0.12 -28.68 42.76
C VAL A 2 0.38 -27.50 41.79
N CYS A 3 0.88 -26.35 42.28
CA CYS A 3 1.20 -25.19 41.44
C CYS A 3 2.33 -25.44 40.42
N CYS A 4 3.38 -26.20 40.77
CA CYS A 4 4.46 -26.51 39.83
C CYS A 4 4.03 -27.42 38.66
N ARG A 5 3.04 -28.31 38.84
CA ARG A 5 2.56 -29.17 37.76
C ARG A 5 1.67 -28.43 36.76
N VAL A 6 0.94 -27.40 37.18
CA VAL A 6 0.14 -26.56 36.27
C VAL A 6 1.04 -25.65 35.44
N CYS A 7 2.08 -25.06 36.05
CA CYS A 7 3.06 -24.23 35.32
C CYS A 7 3.88 -25.05 34.32
N SER A 8 4.26 -26.30 34.67
CA SER A 8 4.94 -27.22 33.75
C SER A 8 4.06 -27.63 32.55
N ARG A 9 2.75 -27.82 32.75
CA ARG A 9 1.80 -28.15 31.67
C ARG A 9 1.43 -26.96 30.78
N LEU A 10 1.49 -25.73 31.30
CA LEU A 10 1.26 -24.51 30.51
C LEU A 10 2.49 -24.15 29.67
N CYS A 11 3.69 -24.28 30.23
CA CYS A 11 4.95 -24.00 29.54
C CYS A 11 5.25 -25.05 28.43
N SER A 12 4.90 -26.33 28.66
CA SER A 12 5.04 -27.38 27.65
C SER A 12 3.99 -27.35 26.54
N ARG A 13 2.89 -26.60 26.69
CA ARG A 13 1.87 -26.40 25.63
C ARG A 13 2.09 -25.13 24.80
N LEU A 14 2.83 -24.15 25.29
CA LEU A 14 3.19 -22.95 24.51
C LEU A 14 4.37 -23.19 23.55
N CYS A 15 5.33 -24.05 23.92
CA CYS A 15 6.55 -24.24 23.13
C CYS A 15 6.45 -25.03 21.81
N PRO A 16 5.56 -26.02 21.59
CA PRO A 16 5.51 -26.70 20.29
C PRO A 16 4.62 -25.99 19.26
N ARG A 17 3.84 -24.97 19.65
CA ARG A 17 2.93 -24.26 18.71
C ARG A 17 3.59 -23.16 17.88
N LEU A 18 4.76 -22.64 18.30
CA LEU A 18 5.51 -21.65 17.50
C LEU A 18 6.27 -22.28 16.32
N CYS A 19 6.60 -23.57 16.36
CA CYS A 19 7.42 -24.26 15.36
C CYS A 19 6.61 -25.18 14.42
N SER A 20 5.47 -24.70 13.91
CA SER A 20 4.89 -25.26 12.68
C SER A 20 5.47 -24.53 11.47
N ARG A 21 5.83 -25.24 10.39
CA ARG A 21 6.31 -24.65 9.12
C ARG A 21 5.43 -23.48 8.63
N SER A 22 4.12 -23.55 8.86
CA SER A 22 3.17 -22.49 8.52
C SER A 22 3.33 -21.23 9.39
N SER A 23 3.61 -21.38 10.69
CA SER A 23 3.90 -20.26 11.60
C SER A 23 5.19 -19.55 11.22
N ALA A 24 6.26 -20.31 10.94
CA ALA A 24 7.54 -19.77 10.49
C ALA A 24 7.42 -18.98 9.18
N TYR A 25 6.65 -19.49 8.20
CA TYR A 25 6.38 -18.77 6.95
C TYR A 25 5.60 -17.47 7.18
N THR A 26 4.62 -17.48 8.09
CA THR A 26 3.86 -16.28 8.48
C THR A 26 4.77 -15.21 9.06
N LEU A 27 5.64 -15.60 10.00
CA LEU A 27 6.58 -14.70 10.66
C LEU A 27 7.60 -14.14 9.67
N ALA A 28 8.12 -14.97 8.77
CA ALA A 28 9.05 -14.53 7.73
C ALA A 28 8.42 -13.49 6.79
N LEU A 29 7.18 -13.74 6.33
CA LEU A 29 6.44 -12.77 5.51
C LEU A 29 6.20 -11.45 6.25
N GLY A 30 5.78 -11.52 7.52
CA GLY A 30 5.53 -10.34 8.34
C GLY A 30 6.79 -9.53 8.61
N LEU A 31 7.88 -10.20 9.01
CA LEU A 31 9.16 -9.55 9.27
C LEU A 31 9.75 -8.95 7.99
N GLY A 32 9.68 -9.67 6.87
CA GLY A 32 10.08 -9.17 5.56
C GLY A 32 9.30 -7.91 5.16
N PHE A 33 7.98 -7.90 5.34
CA PHE A 33 7.17 -6.72 5.06
C PHE A 33 7.53 -5.54 5.97
N VAL A 34 7.66 -5.76 7.28
CA VAL A 34 7.99 -4.69 8.24
C VAL A 34 9.33 -4.07 7.91
N THR A 35 10.36 -4.89 7.69
CA THR A 35 11.72 -4.43 7.36
C THR A 35 11.79 -3.68 6.03
N LEU A 36 11.12 -4.18 4.99
CA LEU A 36 11.03 -3.49 3.70
C LEU A 36 10.23 -2.19 3.81
N GLY A 37 9.14 -2.20 4.57
CA GLY A 37 8.29 -1.04 4.82
C GLY A 37 9.03 0.08 5.54
N THR A 38 9.74 -0.23 6.62
CA THR A 38 10.56 0.76 7.33
C THR A 38 11.70 1.28 6.46
N SER A 39 12.39 0.38 5.75
CA SER A 39 13.49 0.77 4.87
C SER A 39 13.03 1.69 3.75
N ARG A 40 11.83 1.46 3.18
CA ARG A 40 11.25 2.32 2.15
C ARG A 40 11.06 3.74 2.65
N ILE A 41 10.46 3.93 3.82
CA ILE A 41 10.18 5.26 4.37
C ILE A 41 11.48 6.01 4.69
N LEU A 42 12.47 5.30 5.26
CA LEU A 42 13.78 5.89 5.55
C LEU A 42 14.53 6.30 4.27
N LEU A 43 14.62 5.41 3.28
CA LEU A 43 15.29 5.71 2.00
C LEU A 43 14.57 6.82 1.23
N LEU A 44 13.23 6.89 1.32
CA LEU A 44 12.47 7.97 0.72
C LEU A 44 12.75 9.32 1.39
N LYS A 45 13.10 9.34 2.68
CA LYS A 45 13.56 10.56 3.36
C LYS A 45 15.03 10.89 3.07
N PHE A 46 15.92 9.89 3.11
CA PHE A 46 17.35 10.07 2.83
C PHE A 46 17.67 10.40 1.38
N SER A 47 16.78 10.07 0.44
CA SER A 47 16.95 10.44 -0.97
C SER A 47 16.55 11.89 -1.29
N ALA A 48 15.94 12.61 -0.34
CA ALA A 48 15.57 14.01 -0.50
C ALA A 48 16.77 14.96 -0.29
N ASN A 49 16.71 16.13 -0.92
CA ASN A 49 17.71 17.18 -0.84
C ASN A 49 17.52 18.07 0.40
N THR A 50 18.37 19.10 0.55
CA THR A 50 18.34 20.06 1.68
C THR A 50 17.04 20.83 1.80
N GLN A 51 16.28 20.97 0.72
CA GLN A 51 14.96 21.63 0.72
C GLN A 51 13.81 20.65 0.97
N ASN A 52 14.11 19.39 1.34
CA ASN A 52 13.14 18.30 1.43
C ASN A 52 12.39 18.02 0.10
N LYS A 53 13.05 18.29 -1.03
CA LYS A 53 12.56 17.99 -2.38
C LYS A 53 13.40 16.88 -3.02
N TYR A 54 12.95 16.34 -4.14
CA TYR A 54 13.67 15.31 -4.88
C TYR A 54 14.31 15.90 -6.12
N ASP A 55 15.61 15.65 -6.29
CA ASP A 55 16.36 16.08 -7.48
C ASP A 55 16.08 15.18 -8.70
N PHE A 56 15.52 13.99 -8.44
CA PHE A 56 15.03 13.05 -9.45
C PHE A 56 13.50 13.13 -9.59
N LEU A 57 12.98 12.62 -10.70
CA LEU A 57 11.55 12.52 -10.96
C LEU A 57 10.94 11.34 -10.17
N PRO A 58 9.98 11.52 -9.25
CA PRO A 58 9.37 10.40 -8.51
C PRO A 58 8.81 9.28 -9.42
N ALA A 59 8.30 9.66 -10.60
CA ALA A 59 7.80 8.72 -11.59
C ALA A 59 8.90 7.80 -12.18
N SER A 60 10.18 8.22 -12.22
CA SER A 60 11.27 7.34 -12.70
C SER A 60 11.58 6.22 -11.69
N VAL A 61 11.60 6.52 -10.39
CA VAL A 61 11.77 5.51 -9.33
C VAL A 61 10.65 4.48 -9.39
N ASN A 62 9.40 4.95 -9.51
CA ASN A 62 8.24 4.08 -9.62
C ASN A 62 8.26 3.24 -10.91
N LEU A 63 8.61 3.85 -12.06
CA LEU A 63 8.75 3.12 -13.33
C LEU A 63 9.77 1.98 -13.23
N LEU A 64 10.94 2.26 -12.65
CA LEU A 64 12.00 1.26 -12.46
C LEU A 64 11.56 0.16 -11.50
N ALA A 65 10.89 0.51 -10.39
CA ALA A 65 10.37 -0.46 -9.44
C ALA A 65 9.29 -1.36 -10.05
N GLU A 66 8.36 -0.81 -10.83
CA GLU A 66 7.38 -1.59 -11.61
C GLU A 66 8.07 -2.49 -12.63
N GLY A 67 9.14 -2.00 -13.28
CA GLY A 67 9.96 -2.81 -14.18
C GLY A 67 10.61 -4.01 -13.51
N LEU A 68 11.24 -3.83 -12.35
CA LEU A 68 11.84 -4.94 -11.61
C LEU A 68 10.79 -5.97 -11.17
N LYS A 69 9.63 -5.51 -10.70
CA LYS A 69 8.52 -6.39 -10.33
C LYS A 69 7.98 -7.18 -11.52
N LEU A 70 7.78 -6.51 -12.66
CA LEU A 70 7.32 -7.13 -13.89
C LEU A 70 8.32 -8.18 -14.40
N LEU A 71 9.62 -7.85 -14.42
CA LEU A 71 10.67 -8.79 -14.83
C LEU A 71 10.70 -10.03 -13.93
N PHE A 72 10.60 -9.84 -12.61
CA PHE A 72 10.54 -10.96 -11.67
C PHE A 72 9.29 -11.82 -11.89
N CYS A 73 8.12 -11.21 -12.02
CA CYS A 73 6.86 -11.94 -12.25
C CYS A 73 6.83 -12.66 -13.59
N LEU A 74 7.31 -12.04 -14.67
CA LEU A 74 7.43 -12.67 -15.98
C LEU A 74 8.39 -13.87 -15.95
N GLY A 75 9.55 -13.71 -15.31
CA GLY A 75 10.51 -14.81 -15.15
C GLY A 75 9.93 -15.98 -14.38
N MET A 76 9.21 -15.72 -13.28
CA MET A 76 8.54 -16.76 -12.49
C MET A 76 7.36 -17.39 -13.23
N SER A 77 6.54 -16.61 -13.94
CA SER A 77 5.42 -17.15 -14.73
C SER A 77 5.92 -18.03 -15.86
N LEU A 78 7.00 -17.63 -16.55
CA LEU A 78 7.63 -18.46 -17.58
C LEU A 78 8.13 -19.80 -17.01
N ARG A 79 8.79 -19.78 -15.84
CA ARG A 79 9.23 -21.01 -15.16
C ARG A 79 8.06 -21.92 -14.79
N VAL A 80 6.95 -21.36 -14.31
CA VAL A 80 5.74 -22.14 -13.96
C VAL A 80 5.12 -22.76 -15.22
N MET A 81 4.96 -21.98 -16.30
CA MET A 81 4.42 -22.50 -17.56
C MET A 81 5.27 -23.61 -18.17
N VAL A 82 6.60 -23.45 -18.17
CA VAL A 82 7.53 -24.48 -18.66
C VAL A 82 7.44 -25.77 -17.83
N ARG A 83 7.28 -25.65 -16.51
CA ARG A 83 7.11 -26.83 -15.64
C ARG A 83 5.78 -27.55 -15.84
N GLU A 84 4.71 -26.81 -16.09
CA GLU A 84 3.38 -27.38 -16.33
C GLU A 84 3.15 -27.83 -17.78
N GLY A 85 4.13 -27.63 -18.68
CA GLY A 85 4.02 -27.99 -20.10
C GLY A 85 2.98 -27.16 -20.87
N ARG A 86 2.51 -26.04 -20.31
CA ARG A 86 1.56 -25.15 -21.00
C ARG A 86 2.28 -24.31 -22.04
N SER A 87 1.73 -24.26 -23.24
CA SER A 87 2.31 -23.48 -24.35
C SER A 87 2.01 -21.99 -24.21
N CYS A 88 3.00 -21.12 -24.49
CA CYS A 88 2.84 -19.65 -24.53
C CYS A 88 1.72 -19.17 -25.46
N ARG A 89 1.21 -20.03 -26.35
CA ARG A 89 0.13 -19.70 -27.29
C ARG A 89 -1.21 -19.43 -26.61
N GLU A 90 -1.40 -19.86 -25.36
CA GLU A 90 -2.61 -19.56 -24.56
C GLU A 90 -2.61 -18.16 -23.91
N LEU A 91 -1.48 -17.42 -23.93
CA LEU A 91 -1.43 -16.02 -23.47
C LEU A 91 -1.90 -15.01 -24.53
N GLY A 92 -2.11 -15.46 -25.77
CA GLY A 92 -2.67 -14.62 -26.82
C GLY A 92 -4.11 -14.25 -26.49
N CYS A 93 -4.39 -12.95 -26.33
CA CYS A 93 -5.76 -12.43 -26.18
C CYS A 93 -6.56 -12.66 -27.47
N SER A 94 -7.06 -13.88 -27.66
CA SER A 94 -7.79 -14.27 -28.87
C SER A 94 -9.30 -13.97 -28.81
N SER A 95 -9.81 -13.43 -27.69
CA SER A 95 -11.23 -13.14 -27.47
C SER A 95 -11.45 -11.80 -26.75
N GLY A 96 -12.50 -11.07 -27.15
CA GLY A 96 -12.86 -9.78 -26.54
C GLY A 96 -13.19 -9.86 -25.04
N SER A 97 -13.69 -11.00 -24.56
CA SER A 97 -13.92 -11.24 -23.13
C SER A 97 -12.62 -11.37 -22.33
N ALA A 98 -11.56 -11.92 -22.95
CA ALA A 98 -10.23 -12.00 -22.36
C ALA A 98 -9.58 -10.62 -22.26
N PHE A 99 -9.76 -9.76 -23.27
CA PHE A 99 -9.29 -8.37 -23.24
C PHE A 99 -9.97 -7.55 -22.14
N LEU A 100 -11.30 -7.64 -22.00
CA LEU A 100 -12.01 -6.98 -20.89
C LEU A 100 -11.55 -7.48 -19.53
N SER A 101 -11.29 -8.78 -19.40
CA SER A 101 -10.76 -9.37 -18.17
C SER A 101 -9.34 -8.92 -17.85
N PHE A 102 -8.53 -8.65 -18.89
CA PHE A 102 -7.22 -8.02 -18.75
C PHE A 102 -7.33 -6.55 -18.34
N MET A 103 -8.24 -5.78 -18.96
CA MET A 103 -8.46 -4.37 -18.63
C MET A 103 -8.92 -4.13 -17.19
N LYS A 104 -9.57 -5.10 -16.54
CA LYS A 104 -9.93 -5.01 -15.10
C LYS A 104 -8.70 -4.80 -14.21
N TRP A 105 -7.51 -5.24 -14.61
CA TRP A 105 -6.26 -5.04 -13.89
C TRP A 105 -5.71 -3.59 -13.97
N SER A 106 -6.21 -2.79 -14.92
CA SER A 106 -5.79 -1.39 -15.06
C SER A 106 -6.24 -0.51 -13.89
N VAL A 107 -7.43 -0.77 -13.33
CA VAL A 107 -7.99 0.01 -12.20
C VAL A 107 -7.11 -0.07 -10.95
N PRO A 108 -6.79 -1.26 -10.39
CA PRO A 108 -5.91 -1.34 -9.23
C PRO A 108 -4.50 -0.87 -9.55
N ALA A 109 -3.99 -1.12 -10.76
CA ALA A 109 -2.68 -0.63 -11.19
C ALA A 109 -2.62 0.91 -11.19
N PHE A 110 -3.66 1.58 -11.68
CA PHE A 110 -3.76 3.04 -11.66
C PHE A 110 -3.80 3.60 -10.23
N LEU A 111 -4.58 2.97 -9.35
CA LEU A 111 -4.66 3.38 -7.95
C LEU A 111 -3.32 3.19 -7.22
N TYR A 112 -2.62 2.05 -7.43
CA TYR A 112 -1.28 1.86 -6.88
C TYR A 112 -0.24 2.82 -7.48
N PHE A 113 -0.36 3.15 -8.76
CA PHE A 113 0.45 4.19 -9.40
C PHE A 113 0.29 5.53 -8.68
N LEU A 114 -0.96 5.97 -8.45
CA LEU A 114 -1.24 7.22 -7.73
C LEU A 114 -0.76 7.16 -6.28
N ASP A 115 -1.01 6.07 -5.56
CA ASP A 115 -0.56 5.89 -4.16
C ASP A 115 0.97 6.00 -4.06
N ASN A 116 1.68 5.28 -4.94
CA ASN A 116 3.15 5.32 -5.00
C ASN A 116 3.71 6.67 -5.46
N LEU A 117 2.93 7.49 -6.16
CA LEU A 117 3.35 8.83 -6.57
C LEU A 117 3.09 9.86 -5.46
N ILE A 118 1.91 9.83 -4.84
CA ILE A 118 1.49 10.80 -3.83
C ILE A 118 2.38 10.73 -2.58
N ILE A 119 2.85 9.54 -2.19
CA ILE A 119 3.73 9.41 -1.00
C ILE A 119 5.02 10.24 -1.10
N PHE A 120 5.61 10.40 -2.29
CA PHE A 120 6.76 11.28 -2.47
C PHE A 120 6.38 12.72 -2.12
N TYR A 121 5.27 13.22 -2.66
CA TYR A 121 4.80 14.57 -2.38
C TYR A 121 4.44 14.76 -0.90
N VAL A 122 3.76 13.80 -0.26
CA VAL A 122 3.45 13.84 1.17
C VAL A 122 4.72 14.02 2.01
N MET A 123 5.80 13.32 1.67
CA MET A 123 7.05 13.33 2.41
C MET A 123 7.92 14.57 2.18
N THR A 124 7.57 15.41 1.19
CA THR A 124 8.12 16.77 1.06
C THR A 124 7.52 17.75 2.08
N TYR A 125 6.29 17.48 2.56
CA TYR A 125 5.57 18.35 3.49
C TYR A 125 5.59 17.84 4.94
N LEU A 126 5.58 16.52 5.12
CA LEU A 126 5.48 15.89 6.43
C LEU A 126 6.77 15.15 6.78
N GLN A 127 7.13 15.18 8.07
CA GLN A 127 8.18 14.32 8.60
C GLN A 127 7.72 12.85 8.62
N PRO A 128 8.65 11.88 8.55
CA PRO A 128 8.31 10.46 8.45
C PRO A 128 7.40 9.95 9.58
N ALA A 129 7.67 10.34 10.83
CA ALA A 129 6.83 9.99 11.98
C ALA A 129 5.38 10.46 11.81
N MET A 130 5.18 11.73 11.43
CA MET A 130 3.86 12.33 11.22
C MET A 130 3.16 11.69 10.03
N ALA A 131 3.86 11.50 8.91
CA ALA A 131 3.30 10.91 7.70
C ALA A 131 2.80 9.48 7.96
N VAL A 132 3.60 8.64 8.61
CA VAL A 132 3.21 7.24 8.86
C VAL A 132 2.11 7.17 9.93
N LEU A 133 2.18 8.00 10.98
CA LEU A 133 1.13 8.02 12.00
C LEU A 133 -0.22 8.47 11.44
N PHE A 134 -0.25 9.53 10.63
CA PHE A 134 -1.46 9.99 9.96
C PHE A 134 -1.95 9.01 8.88
N SER A 135 -1.05 8.27 8.23
CA SER A 135 -1.44 7.27 7.22
C SER A 135 -2.34 6.17 7.77
N ASN A 136 -2.40 6.00 9.10
CA ASN A 136 -3.35 5.09 9.76
C ASN A 136 -4.82 5.46 9.53
N PHE A 137 -5.11 6.67 9.03
CA PHE A 137 -6.41 7.03 8.48
C PHE A 137 -6.90 6.04 7.41
N VAL A 138 -5.98 5.32 6.75
CA VAL A 138 -6.28 4.21 5.83
C VAL A 138 -7.20 3.16 6.45
N ILE A 139 -7.16 2.94 7.76
CA ILE A 139 -8.02 1.97 8.44
C ILE A 139 -9.47 2.45 8.42
N LEU A 140 -9.68 3.74 8.66
CA LEU A 140 -11.00 4.36 8.61
C LEU A 140 -11.58 4.32 7.19
N THR A 141 -10.79 4.71 6.19
CA THR A 141 -11.22 4.66 4.78
C THR A 141 -11.50 3.23 4.33
N THR A 142 -10.67 2.26 4.74
CA THR A 142 -10.87 0.84 4.42
C THR A 142 -12.15 0.31 5.07
N ALA A 143 -12.43 0.64 6.33
CA ALA A 143 -13.62 0.19 7.03
C ALA A 143 -14.90 0.72 6.37
N ILE A 144 -14.91 2.00 5.99
CA ILE A 144 -16.02 2.63 5.27
C ILE A 144 -16.21 1.96 3.90
N LEU A 145 -15.14 1.78 3.13
CA LEU A 145 -15.20 1.12 1.83
C LEU A 145 -15.62 -0.34 1.94
N PHE A 146 -15.19 -1.07 2.97
CA PHE A 146 -15.66 -2.44 3.23
C PHE A 146 -17.15 -2.52 3.54
N ARG A 147 -17.70 -1.53 4.25
CA ARG A 147 -19.15 -1.47 4.47
C ARG A 147 -19.91 -1.13 3.19
N VAL A 148 -19.41 -0.20 2.38
CA VAL A 148 -20.07 0.27 1.16
C VAL A 148 -19.97 -0.75 0.02
N VAL A 149 -18.76 -1.24 -0.26
CA VAL A 149 -18.44 -2.09 -1.42
C VAL A 149 -18.73 -3.56 -1.14
N LEU A 150 -18.33 -4.05 0.04
CA LEU A 150 -18.44 -5.46 0.41
C LEU A 150 -19.62 -5.76 1.34
N LYS A 151 -20.45 -4.76 1.67
CA LYS A 151 -21.64 -4.87 2.53
C LYS A 151 -21.40 -5.55 3.90
N ARG A 152 -20.16 -5.55 4.39
CA ARG A 152 -19.82 -6.19 5.67
C ARG A 152 -20.31 -5.36 6.85
N ARG A 153 -20.86 -6.04 7.86
CA ARG A 153 -21.30 -5.40 9.12
C ARG A 153 -20.10 -5.17 10.04
N LEU A 154 -19.99 -3.96 10.59
CA LEU A 154 -18.99 -3.61 11.60
C LEU A 154 -19.62 -3.68 12.99
N SER A 155 -18.87 -4.17 13.98
CA SER A 155 -19.34 -4.19 15.37
C SER A 155 -19.39 -2.78 15.97
N TRP A 156 -20.20 -2.58 17.01
CA TRP A 156 -20.25 -1.30 17.71
C TRP A 156 -18.90 -0.89 18.32
N VAL A 157 -18.10 -1.87 18.76
CA VAL A 157 -16.73 -1.63 19.24
C VAL A 157 -15.83 -1.15 18.11
N GLN A 158 -15.98 -1.71 16.90
CA GLN A 158 -15.26 -1.23 15.73
C GLN A 158 -15.64 0.21 15.38
N TRP A 159 -16.94 0.56 15.40
CA TRP A 159 -17.38 1.95 15.21
C TRP A 159 -16.76 2.90 16.23
N ALA A 160 -16.79 2.53 17.52
CA ALA A 160 -16.18 3.34 18.57
C ALA A 160 -14.67 3.54 18.33
N SER A 161 -13.94 2.47 17.98
CA SER A 161 -12.50 2.57 17.70
C SER A 161 -12.17 3.44 16.48
N LEU A 162 -13.02 3.43 15.44
CA LEU A 162 -12.86 4.29 14.27
C LEU A 162 -13.11 5.77 14.61
N VAL A 163 -14.10 6.06 15.45
CA VAL A 163 -14.36 7.43 15.93
C VAL A 163 -13.20 7.94 16.78
N ILE A 164 -12.67 7.10 17.70
CA ILE A 164 -11.49 7.46 18.51
C ILE A 164 -10.29 7.74 17.59
N LEU A 165 -10.02 6.86 16.62
CA LEU A 165 -8.95 7.04 15.64
C LEU A 165 -9.09 8.36 14.87
N PHE A 166 -10.30 8.67 14.40
CA PHE A 166 -10.60 9.92 13.71
C PHE A 166 -10.31 11.15 14.59
N LEU A 167 -10.85 11.16 15.81
CA LEU A 167 -10.69 12.27 16.75
C LEU A 167 -9.23 12.48 17.14
N SER A 168 -8.46 11.41 17.36
CA SER A 168 -7.03 11.51 17.67
C SER A 168 -6.23 12.10 16.50
N ILE A 169 -6.51 11.67 15.27
CA ILE A 169 -5.85 12.23 14.07
C ILE A 169 -6.20 13.71 13.90
N VAL A 170 -7.47 14.08 14.06
CA VAL A 170 -7.91 15.49 13.97
C VAL A 170 -7.28 16.33 15.07
N SER A 171 -7.22 15.83 16.31
CA SER A 171 -6.58 16.56 17.42
C SER A 171 -5.09 16.81 17.15
N LEU A 172 -4.40 15.85 16.54
CA LEU A 172 -2.99 15.96 16.16
C LEU A 172 -2.76 16.96 15.03
N THR A 173 -3.70 17.08 14.08
CA THR A 173 -3.59 18.08 13.00
C THR A 173 -3.89 19.50 13.50
N THR A 174 -4.82 19.66 14.44
CA THR A 174 -5.16 20.98 15.00
C THR A 174 -4.12 21.49 16.01
N GLY A 175 -3.50 20.60 16.80
CA GLY A 175 -2.45 20.96 17.76
C GLY A 175 -1.10 21.36 17.11
N SER A 176 -0.91 21.01 15.83
CA SER A 176 0.33 21.31 15.08
C SER A 176 0.40 22.75 14.53
N GLY A 177 -0.45 23.66 14.99
CA GLY A 177 -0.46 25.08 14.61
C GLY A 177 0.80 25.88 15.01
N GLY A 178 1.69 25.28 15.80
CA GLY A 178 3.01 25.84 16.11
C GLY A 178 4.10 25.24 15.22
N SER A 179 4.39 25.91 14.11
CA SER A 179 5.64 25.86 13.31
C SER A 179 6.60 24.68 13.60
N GLN A 180 6.20 23.44 13.31
CA GLN A 180 7.16 22.35 13.16
C GLN A 180 7.88 22.58 11.82
N ARG A 181 8.97 23.38 11.88
CA ARG A 181 9.90 23.50 10.76
C ARG A 181 10.34 22.08 10.42
N ALA A 182 10.13 21.65 9.18
CA ALA A 182 10.77 20.47 8.66
C ALA A 182 12.28 20.70 8.77
N ILE A 183 12.89 20.27 9.87
CA ILE A 183 14.33 20.39 10.07
C ILE A 183 14.96 19.57 8.95
N ALA A 184 15.60 20.28 8.01
CA ALA A 184 16.49 19.67 7.04
C ALA A 184 17.65 19.07 7.84
N MET A 185 17.91 17.78 7.66
CA MET A 185 19.00 17.11 8.36
C MET A 185 20.34 17.69 7.92
N PRO A 186 21.24 18.04 8.85
CA PRO A 186 22.67 18.12 8.59
C PRO A 186 23.24 16.70 8.68
N GLY A 187 23.55 16.07 7.54
CA GLY A 187 24.30 14.79 7.57
C GLY A 187 24.14 13.94 6.33
N LEU A 188 25.28 13.67 5.68
CA LEU A 188 25.47 12.86 4.46
C LEU A 188 24.82 13.44 3.20
N HIS A 189 25.41 14.52 2.67
CA HIS A 189 25.15 14.99 1.31
C HIS A 189 25.66 13.95 0.29
N PRO A 190 24.79 13.17 -0.37
CA PRO A 190 25.22 12.19 -1.35
C PRO A 190 25.30 12.90 -2.68
N SER A 191 26.49 12.99 -3.26
CA SER A 191 26.67 13.50 -4.62
C SER A 191 25.80 12.68 -5.59
N PRO A 192 25.15 13.31 -6.58
CA PRO A 192 24.48 12.56 -7.65
C PRO A 192 25.48 11.60 -8.30
N LEU A 193 25.06 10.35 -8.55
CA LEU A 193 25.98 9.29 -9.01
C LEU A 193 26.52 9.51 -10.42
N SER A 194 25.84 10.34 -11.21
CA SER A 194 26.21 10.59 -12.60
C SER A 194 26.43 12.09 -12.81
N PRO A 195 27.62 12.51 -13.27
CA PRO A 195 27.83 13.90 -13.64
C PRO A 195 26.87 14.24 -14.79
N PRO A 196 26.17 15.39 -14.72
CA PRO A 196 25.22 15.76 -15.75
C PRO A 196 25.94 16.00 -17.08
N THR A 197 25.35 15.53 -18.18
CA THR A 197 25.87 15.78 -19.53
C THR A 197 25.75 17.27 -19.88
N ASN A 198 26.62 17.77 -20.76
CA ASN A 198 26.57 19.17 -21.23
C ASN A 198 25.20 19.54 -21.83
N SER A 199 24.53 18.60 -22.50
CA SER A 199 23.18 18.76 -23.04
C SER A 199 22.11 18.89 -21.96
N CYS A 200 22.30 18.18 -20.83
CA CYS A 200 21.41 18.23 -19.69
C CYS A 200 21.56 19.53 -18.92
N LEU A 201 22.79 19.96 -18.61
CA LEU A 201 23.06 21.22 -17.92
C LEU A 201 22.44 22.41 -18.64
N LEU A 202 22.66 22.52 -19.96
CA LEU A 202 22.08 23.57 -20.79
C LEU A 202 20.55 23.55 -20.73
N TYR A 203 19.93 22.37 -20.81
CA TYR A 203 18.48 22.25 -20.75
C TYR A 203 17.92 22.65 -19.38
N THR A 204 18.56 22.24 -18.29
CA THR A 204 18.13 22.59 -16.92
C THR A 204 18.23 24.08 -16.66
N GLN A 205 19.27 24.75 -17.18
CA GLN A 205 19.41 26.21 -17.09
C GLN A 205 18.30 26.92 -17.88
N LEU A 206 17.99 26.43 -19.09
CA LEU A 206 16.91 26.99 -19.92
C LEU A 206 15.53 26.82 -19.27
N GLU A 207 15.25 25.66 -18.65
CA GLU A 207 14.00 25.43 -17.91
C GLU A 207 13.90 26.31 -16.66
N GLU A 208 15.00 26.46 -15.91
CA GLU A 208 15.03 27.33 -14.74
C GLU A 208 14.79 28.81 -15.13
N GLN A 209 15.39 29.25 -16.23
CA GLN A 209 15.14 30.57 -16.80
C GLN A 209 13.68 30.73 -17.26
N ARG A 210 13.11 29.76 -17.99
CA ARG A 210 11.70 29.78 -18.39
C ARG A 210 10.76 29.83 -17.18
N ARG A 211 11.07 29.08 -16.10
CA ARG A 211 10.28 29.09 -14.86
C ARG A 211 10.34 30.46 -14.18
N ASN A 212 11.52 31.08 -14.13
CA ASN A 212 11.68 32.42 -13.58
C ASN A 212 10.94 33.47 -14.41
N ASP A 213 10.95 33.34 -15.74
CA ASP A 213 10.18 34.19 -16.66
C ASP A 213 8.67 33.98 -16.53
N SER A 214 8.22 32.75 -16.23
CA SER A 214 6.80 32.45 -15.99
C SER A 214 6.30 33.01 -14.65
N ASN A 215 7.17 33.07 -13.64
CA ASN A 215 6.85 33.69 -12.36
C ASN A 215 6.86 35.23 -12.43
N SER A 216 7.66 35.83 -13.32
CA SER A 216 7.69 37.28 -13.56
C SER A 216 6.58 37.73 -14.51
N SER A 217 6.17 36.89 -15.46
CA SER A 217 5.02 37.11 -16.34
C SER A 217 3.76 36.42 -15.81
N THR A 218 3.16 36.98 -14.76
CA THR A 218 1.73 36.74 -14.48
C THR A 218 0.91 37.38 -15.60
N TRP A 219 0.85 36.74 -16.77
CA TRP A 219 0.01 37.14 -17.90
C TRP A 219 -1.25 36.28 -17.94
N SER A 220 -2.31 36.88 -17.44
CA SER A 220 -3.65 36.85 -18.02
C SER A 220 -3.69 36.41 -19.50
N SER A 221 -4.24 35.23 -19.79
CA SER A 221 -4.80 34.93 -21.11
C SER A 221 -5.93 33.88 -21.04
N VAL A 222 -7.15 34.41 -21.11
CA VAL A 222 -8.34 33.94 -21.87
C VAL A 222 -8.62 32.42 -21.95
N LEU A 223 -9.50 31.92 -21.05
CA LEU A 223 -10.59 30.91 -21.25
C LEU A 223 -11.37 30.71 -19.92
N PRO A 224 -12.63 30.20 -19.91
CA PRO A 224 -13.75 30.81 -19.17
C PRO A 224 -13.66 30.67 -17.63
N GLY A 225 -13.83 31.81 -16.96
CA GLY A 225 -13.49 32.11 -15.56
C GLY A 225 -14.21 31.35 -14.43
N GLN A 226 -14.83 30.18 -14.68
CA GLN A 226 -15.36 29.33 -13.61
C GLN A 226 -14.31 28.33 -13.10
N ALA A 227 -13.58 27.63 -13.97
CA ALA A 227 -12.62 26.60 -13.56
C ALA A 227 -11.42 27.18 -12.76
N GLU A 228 -10.96 28.37 -13.13
CA GLU A 228 -9.85 29.07 -12.46
C GLU A 228 -10.24 29.66 -11.11
N ALA A 229 -11.50 30.09 -10.93
CA ALA A 229 -11.99 30.61 -9.65
C ALA A 229 -12.21 29.48 -8.61
N TRP A 230 -12.63 28.29 -9.07
CA TRP A 230 -12.66 27.08 -8.25
C TRP A 230 -11.25 26.57 -7.97
N ARG A 231 -10.35 26.58 -8.96
CA ARG A 231 -8.92 26.23 -8.76
C ARG A 231 -8.28 27.15 -7.73
N GLY A 232 -8.46 28.46 -7.81
CA GLY A 232 -7.90 29.44 -6.87
C GLY A 232 -8.50 29.37 -5.46
N ARG A 233 -9.83 29.18 -5.32
CA ARG A 233 -10.47 28.96 -4.01
C ARG A 233 -10.10 27.61 -3.40
N LEU A 234 -10.05 26.55 -4.21
CA LEU A 234 -9.55 25.25 -3.79
C LEU A 234 -8.09 25.41 -3.35
N MET A 235 -7.22 26.03 -4.14
CA MET A 235 -5.81 26.26 -3.78
C MET A 235 -5.64 27.11 -2.50
N GLY A 236 -6.52 28.09 -2.28
CA GLY A 236 -6.56 28.91 -1.07
C GLY A 236 -6.96 28.12 0.19
N THR A 237 -8.02 27.31 0.10
CA THR A 237 -8.47 26.43 1.19
C THR A 237 -7.51 25.24 1.41
N LEU A 238 -6.91 24.71 0.34
CA LEU A 238 -5.85 23.69 0.35
C LEU A 238 -4.55 24.22 0.98
N ARG A 239 -4.31 25.53 0.92
CA ARG A 239 -3.15 26.18 1.55
C ARG A 239 -3.37 26.46 3.04
N SER A 240 -4.61 26.70 3.47
CA SER A 240 -4.97 26.85 4.90
C SER A 240 -5.03 25.50 5.65
N LEU A 241 -5.41 24.42 4.97
CA LEU A 241 -5.33 23.04 5.45
C LEU A 241 -4.05 22.41 4.92
N GLY A 242 -2.90 22.65 5.56
CA GLY A 242 -1.55 22.38 5.01
C GLY A 242 -1.47 21.20 4.03
N MET A 243 -1.14 21.50 2.75
CA MET A 243 -1.26 20.62 1.57
C MET A 243 -0.84 19.16 1.79
N GLY A 244 0.19 18.90 2.61
CA GLY A 244 0.62 17.55 2.97
C GLY A 244 -0.46 16.68 3.62
N HIS A 245 -1.29 17.24 4.50
CA HIS A 245 -2.37 16.50 5.17
C HIS A 245 -3.48 16.10 4.20
N ILE A 246 -3.81 16.98 3.25
CA ILE A 246 -4.84 16.70 2.25
C ILE A 246 -4.37 15.63 1.28
N LEU A 247 -3.13 15.74 0.81
CA LEU A 247 -2.51 14.71 -0.03
C LEU A 247 -2.48 13.36 0.69
N LEU A 248 -2.20 13.35 1.99
CA LEU A 248 -2.19 12.13 2.79
C LEU A 248 -3.59 11.52 2.95
N VAL A 249 -4.64 12.31 3.22
CA VAL A 249 -6.02 11.80 3.28
C VAL A 249 -6.43 11.24 1.93
N LEU A 250 -6.15 11.95 0.83
CA LEU A 250 -6.40 11.47 -0.53
C LEU A 250 -5.67 10.16 -0.80
N GLN A 251 -4.39 10.08 -0.41
CA GLN A 251 -3.58 8.88 -0.53
C GLN A 251 -4.22 7.71 0.23
N CYS A 252 -4.71 7.91 1.45
CA CYS A 252 -5.36 6.87 2.24
C CYS A 252 -6.60 6.30 1.53
N PHE A 253 -7.43 7.14 0.93
CA PHE A 253 -8.58 6.68 0.14
C PHE A 253 -8.15 5.86 -1.08
N ILE A 254 -7.15 6.34 -1.82
CA ILE A 254 -6.62 5.66 -3.02
C ILE A 254 -6.03 4.30 -2.62
N SER A 255 -5.20 4.26 -1.58
CA SER A 255 -4.54 3.04 -1.09
C SER A 255 -5.56 2.01 -0.59
N SER A 256 -6.58 2.44 0.17
CA SER A 256 -7.68 1.55 0.58
C SER A 256 -8.41 0.98 -0.63
N MET A 257 -8.78 1.81 -1.61
CA MET A 257 -9.49 1.35 -2.80
C MET A 257 -8.63 0.38 -3.63
N ALA A 258 -7.33 0.66 -3.79
CA ALA A 258 -6.39 -0.21 -4.48
C ALA A 258 -6.34 -1.60 -3.83
N ASN A 259 -6.16 -1.65 -2.51
CA ASN A 259 -6.05 -2.91 -1.77
C ASN A 259 -7.33 -3.73 -1.80
N ILE A 260 -8.50 -3.09 -1.65
CA ILE A 260 -9.80 -3.78 -1.72
C ILE A 260 -10.03 -4.36 -3.11
N TYR A 261 -9.78 -3.57 -4.16
CA TYR A 261 -9.99 -4.01 -5.54
C TYR A 261 -8.99 -5.11 -5.92
N ASN A 262 -7.72 -4.98 -5.51
CA ASN A 262 -6.69 -5.98 -5.76
C ASN A 262 -6.98 -7.29 -5.01
N GLU A 263 -7.40 -7.23 -3.76
CA GLU A 263 -7.83 -8.43 -3.03
C GLU A 263 -9.00 -9.11 -3.73
N LYS A 264 -9.99 -8.34 -4.19
CA LYS A 264 -11.15 -8.87 -4.92
C LYS A 264 -10.74 -9.58 -6.21
N ILE A 265 -9.94 -8.95 -7.06
CA ILE A 265 -9.53 -9.54 -8.35
C ILE A 265 -8.59 -10.74 -8.18
N LEU A 266 -7.77 -10.79 -7.11
CA LEU A 266 -6.87 -11.92 -6.81
C LEU A 266 -7.62 -13.15 -6.26
N LYS A 267 -8.78 -12.94 -5.61
CA LYS A 267 -9.51 -13.96 -4.83
C LYS A 267 -10.91 -14.29 -5.35
N GLU A 268 -11.44 -13.54 -6.30
CA GLU A 268 -12.78 -13.76 -6.87
C GLU A 268 -12.73 -13.87 -8.40
N GLY A 269 -13.56 -14.76 -8.96
CA GLY A 269 -13.75 -14.96 -10.40
C GLY A 269 -12.92 -16.08 -11.03
N ASP A 270 -13.07 -16.24 -12.34
CA ASP A 270 -12.44 -17.33 -13.13
C ASP A 270 -10.90 -17.33 -13.11
N GLN A 271 -10.30 -16.23 -12.64
CA GLN A 271 -8.86 -16.05 -12.55
C GLN A 271 -8.25 -16.73 -11.32
N LEU A 272 -9.05 -17.31 -10.41
CA LEU A 272 -8.57 -17.91 -9.17
C LEU A 272 -7.51 -19.00 -9.37
N GLN A 273 -7.64 -19.78 -10.46
CA GLN A 273 -6.72 -20.86 -10.81
C GLN A 273 -5.46 -20.41 -11.56
N GLU A 274 -5.39 -19.14 -11.99
CA GLU A 274 -4.16 -18.61 -12.59
C GLU A 274 -3.07 -18.44 -11.53
N SER A 275 -1.82 -18.68 -11.94
CA SER A 275 -0.69 -18.45 -11.03
C SER A 275 -0.61 -16.97 -10.62
N ILE A 276 -0.24 -16.73 -9.36
CA ILE A 276 -0.05 -15.38 -8.80
C ILE A 276 0.90 -14.53 -9.65
N PHE A 277 1.91 -15.16 -10.27
CA PHE A 277 2.90 -14.47 -11.09
C PHE A 277 2.31 -13.95 -12.40
N ILE A 278 1.35 -14.67 -12.99
CA ILE A 278 0.61 -14.21 -14.17
C ILE A 278 -0.35 -13.08 -13.80
N GLN A 279 -1.08 -13.22 -12.69
CA GLN A 279 -1.96 -12.16 -12.19
C GLN A 279 -1.19 -10.86 -11.93
N ASN A 280 -0.07 -10.95 -11.22
CA ASN A 280 0.78 -9.80 -10.92
C ASN A 280 1.49 -9.24 -12.15
N SER A 281 1.84 -10.04 -13.16
CA SER A 281 2.44 -9.50 -14.39
C SER A 281 1.46 -8.62 -15.16
N LYS A 282 0.16 -8.98 -15.19
CA LYS A 282 -0.91 -8.13 -15.75
C LYS A 282 -0.99 -6.79 -14.99
N LEU A 283 -0.99 -6.84 -13.65
CA LEU A 283 -1.02 -5.65 -12.79
C LEU A 283 0.19 -4.72 -13.03
N TYR A 284 1.41 -5.27 -12.98
CA TYR A 284 2.64 -4.48 -13.12
C TYR A 284 2.88 -3.97 -14.53
N MET A 285 2.33 -4.64 -15.56
CA MET A 285 2.35 -4.11 -16.93
C MET A 285 1.60 -2.78 -17.02
N PHE A 286 0.39 -2.70 -16.45
CA PHE A 286 -0.35 -1.44 -16.37
C PHE A 286 0.33 -0.41 -15.46
N GLY A 287 0.95 -0.85 -14.35
CA GLY A 287 1.72 0.03 -13.47
C GLY A 287 2.89 0.69 -14.20
N MET A 288 3.65 -0.08 -14.98
CA MET A 288 4.71 0.42 -15.85
C MET A 288 4.16 1.39 -16.91
N LEU A 289 3.02 1.04 -17.53
CA LEU A 289 2.36 1.90 -18.53
C LEU A 289 2.00 3.28 -17.97
N PHE A 290 1.36 3.35 -16.81
CA PHE A 290 0.94 4.64 -16.21
C PHE A 290 2.14 5.50 -15.77
N ASN A 291 3.19 4.89 -15.20
CA ASN A 291 4.42 5.62 -14.88
C ASN A 291 5.14 6.11 -16.14
N GLY A 292 5.18 5.29 -17.19
CA GLY A 292 5.74 5.66 -18.50
C GLY A 292 4.96 6.79 -19.16
N LEU A 293 3.62 6.75 -19.12
CA LEU A 293 2.76 7.84 -19.60
C LEU A 293 3.03 9.15 -18.85
N THR A 294 3.22 9.08 -17.53
CA THR A 294 3.51 10.28 -16.72
C THR A 294 4.80 10.95 -17.17
N LEU A 295 5.85 10.17 -17.47
CA LEU A 295 7.11 10.69 -18.00
C LEU A 295 7.02 11.13 -19.47
N GLY A 296 6.18 10.47 -20.27
CA GLY A 296 6.04 10.74 -21.71
C GLY A 296 5.10 11.91 -22.05
N LEU A 297 4.05 12.13 -21.25
CA LEU A 297 3.04 13.17 -21.50
C LEU A 297 3.37 14.50 -20.79
N GLY A 298 4.09 14.47 -19.67
CA GLY A 298 4.52 15.69 -18.99
C GLY A 298 5.59 16.41 -19.79
N GLY A 299 5.31 17.61 -20.33
CA GLY A 299 6.27 18.35 -21.17
C GLY A 299 7.65 18.55 -20.50
N GLU A 300 7.65 18.96 -19.23
CA GLU A 300 8.87 19.12 -18.42
C GLU A 300 9.54 17.76 -18.16
N ALA A 301 8.79 16.78 -17.64
CA ALA A 301 9.32 15.45 -17.33
C ALA A 301 9.90 14.73 -18.56
N ARG A 302 9.26 14.86 -19.72
CA ARG A 302 9.71 14.31 -21.00
C ARG A 302 11.01 14.97 -21.45
N GLY A 303 11.08 16.30 -21.37
CA GLY A 303 12.27 17.06 -21.74
C GLY A 303 13.49 16.67 -20.91
N LEU A 304 13.33 16.56 -19.59
CA LEU A 304 14.36 16.04 -18.69
C LEU A 304 14.73 14.59 -19.02
N THR A 305 13.74 13.69 -19.15
CA THR A 305 14.02 12.26 -19.40
C THR A 305 14.77 12.03 -20.71
N VAL A 306 14.43 12.77 -21.77
CA VAL A 306 15.06 12.62 -23.10
C VAL A 306 16.47 13.22 -23.14
N ARG A 307 16.69 14.38 -22.50
CA ARG A 307 17.97 15.12 -22.60
C ARG A 307 18.97 14.79 -21.49
N CYS A 308 18.48 14.42 -20.31
CA CYS A 308 19.27 14.08 -19.13
C CYS A 308 19.25 12.57 -18.80
N GLY A 309 18.37 11.80 -19.43
CA GLY A 309 18.19 10.38 -19.15
C GLY A 309 17.24 10.11 -17.98
N LEU A 310 16.79 8.85 -17.88
CA LEU A 310 15.86 8.40 -16.83
C LEU A 310 16.46 8.44 -15.42
N LEU A 311 17.79 8.29 -15.31
CA LEU A 311 18.53 8.26 -14.04
C LEU A 311 19.05 9.64 -13.61
N TYR A 312 18.57 10.71 -14.22
CA TYR A 312 18.94 12.06 -13.83
C TYR A 312 18.53 12.37 -12.39
N GLY A 313 19.45 12.97 -11.62
CA GLY A 313 19.22 13.35 -10.21
C GLY A 313 19.21 12.18 -9.22
N HIS A 314 19.40 10.93 -9.68
CA HIS A 314 19.40 9.78 -8.80
C HIS A 314 20.67 9.71 -7.93
N ASN A 315 20.46 9.54 -6.63
CA ASN A 315 21.51 9.23 -5.64
C ASN A 315 21.43 7.76 -5.20
N VAL A 316 22.40 7.30 -4.40
CA VAL A 316 22.49 5.89 -3.95
C VAL A 316 21.24 5.45 -3.20
N TYR A 317 20.64 6.35 -2.41
CA TYR A 317 19.41 6.07 -1.66
C TYR A 317 18.20 5.93 -2.58
N SER A 318 18.10 6.72 -3.64
CA SER A 318 17.03 6.61 -4.64
C SER A 318 17.11 5.28 -5.41
N LEU A 319 18.32 4.77 -5.67
CA LEU A 319 18.50 3.46 -6.30
C LEU A 319 18.18 2.31 -5.34
N GLY A 320 18.60 2.44 -4.07
CA GLY A 320 18.16 1.52 -3.01
C GLY A 320 16.64 1.52 -2.84
N LEU A 321 16.01 2.70 -2.95
CA LEU A 321 14.57 2.87 -2.88
C LEU A 321 13.84 2.14 -4.02
N VAL A 322 14.39 2.13 -5.24
CA VAL A 322 13.86 1.32 -6.36
C VAL A 322 13.79 -0.16 -5.97
N LEU A 323 14.90 -0.71 -5.45
CA LEU A 323 14.97 -2.12 -5.05
C LEU A 323 14.00 -2.46 -3.91
N VAL A 324 13.99 -1.64 -2.86
CA VAL A 324 13.12 -1.86 -1.70
C VAL A 324 11.65 -1.70 -2.06
N THR A 325 11.30 -0.74 -2.92
CA THR A 325 9.92 -0.54 -3.39
C THR A 325 9.44 -1.71 -4.25
N ALA A 326 10.30 -2.26 -5.11
CA ALA A 326 10.00 -3.45 -5.88
C ALA A 326 9.77 -4.67 -4.97
N ALA A 327 10.68 -4.92 -4.03
CA ALA A 327 10.59 -6.02 -3.08
C ALA A 327 9.35 -5.91 -2.17
N LEU A 328 9.04 -4.70 -1.68
CA LEU A 328 7.86 -4.44 -0.87
C LEU A 328 6.58 -4.73 -1.65
N GLY A 329 6.49 -4.29 -2.91
CA GLY A 329 5.32 -4.57 -3.76
C GLY A 329 5.10 -6.06 -4.00
N LEU A 330 6.18 -6.82 -4.24
CA LEU A 330 6.09 -8.29 -4.34
C LEU A 330 5.62 -8.91 -3.01
N SER A 331 6.18 -8.46 -1.87
CA SER A 331 5.78 -8.91 -0.54
C SER A 331 4.30 -8.66 -0.27
N VAL A 332 3.77 -7.47 -0.60
CA VAL A 332 2.33 -7.14 -0.51
C VAL A 332 1.50 -8.14 -1.30
N ALA A 333 1.89 -8.44 -2.55
CA ALA A 333 1.13 -9.37 -3.38
C ALA A 333 1.08 -10.79 -2.79
N PHE A 334 2.20 -11.28 -2.23
CA PHE A 334 2.23 -12.55 -1.50
C PHE A 334 1.35 -12.52 -0.25
N ILE A 335 1.39 -11.43 0.53
CA ILE A 335 0.53 -11.27 1.72
C ILE A 335 -0.94 -11.26 1.33
N LEU A 336 -1.34 -10.51 0.30
CA LEU A 336 -2.73 -10.45 -0.12
C LEU A 336 -3.23 -11.81 -0.65
N LYS A 337 -2.39 -12.59 -1.33
CA LYS A 337 -2.77 -13.93 -1.84
C LYS A 337 -2.83 -15.01 -0.75
N PHE A 338 -1.77 -15.14 0.04
CA PHE A 338 -1.59 -16.24 1.01
C PHE A 338 -2.07 -15.89 2.43
N ARG A 339 -2.30 -14.61 2.68
CA ARG A 339 -2.90 -14.10 3.93
C ARG A 339 -4.12 -13.25 3.59
N ASP A 340 -4.50 -12.42 4.53
CA ASP A 340 -5.61 -11.49 4.42
C ASP A 340 -5.08 -10.06 4.45
N ASN A 341 -5.90 -9.14 3.94
CA ASN A 341 -5.64 -7.72 4.08
C ASN A 341 -5.53 -7.29 5.57
N MET A 342 -6.10 -8.06 6.50
CA MET A 342 -5.94 -7.83 7.94
C MET A 342 -4.48 -8.01 8.40
N PHE A 343 -3.82 -9.11 8.01
CA PHE A 343 -2.41 -9.31 8.31
C PHE A 343 -1.55 -8.19 7.74
N HIS A 344 -1.83 -7.77 6.50
CA HIS A 344 -1.17 -6.62 5.87
C HIS A 344 -1.31 -5.33 6.69
N VAL A 345 -2.53 -5.00 7.12
CA VAL A 345 -2.80 -3.82 7.96
C VAL A 345 -2.07 -3.92 9.30
N LEU A 346 -2.09 -5.08 9.96
CA LEU A 346 -1.41 -5.29 11.24
C LEU A 346 0.11 -5.12 11.12
N THR A 347 0.73 -5.71 10.09
CA THR A 347 2.16 -5.53 9.85
C THR A 347 2.50 -4.08 9.53
N GLY A 348 1.61 -3.34 8.86
CA GLY A 348 1.74 -1.89 8.66
C GLY A 348 1.73 -1.08 9.97
N GLN A 349 1.01 -1.53 10.99
CA GLN A 349 1.04 -0.89 12.31
C GLN A 349 2.38 -1.08 13.02
N ILE A 350 2.96 -2.27 12.92
CA ILE A 350 4.30 -2.54 13.46
C ILE A 350 5.32 -1.64 12.74
N THR A 351 5.22 -1.51 11.42
CA THR A 351 6.02 -0.55 10.64
C THR A 351 5.84 0.87 11.14
N THR A 352 4.62 1.28 11.47
CA THR A 352 4.33 2.64 11.98
C THR A 352 5.03 2.92 13.30
N VAL A 353 4.94 1.99 14.24
CA VAL A 353 5.65 2.10 15.53
C VAL A 353 7.16 2.17 15.30
N LEU A 354 7.70 1.32 14.43
CA LEU A 354 9.13 1.27 14.17
C LEU A 354 9.65 2.52 13.45
N VAL A 355 8.95 3.04 12.43
CA VAL A 355 9.32 4.32 11.78
C VAL A 355 9.24 5.47 12.76
N THR A 356 8.21 5.52 13.60
CA THR A 356 8.06 6.59 14.60
C THR A 356 9.22 6.56 15.59
N ALA A 357 9.55 5.39 16.13
CA ALA A 357 10.68 5.22 17.04
C ALA A 357 12.00 5.59 16.36
N LEU A 358 12.26 5.07 15.16
CA LEU A 358 13.46 5.39 14.40
C LEU A 358 13.53 6.87 14.05
N SER A 359 12.41 7.56 13.86
CA SER A 359 12.41 8.99 13.58
C SER A 359 12.84 9.85 14.77
N LEU A 360 12.57 9.41 16.01
CA LEU A 360 13.07 10.07 17.21
C LEU A 360 14.60 10.01 17.28
N PHE A 361 15.19 8.87 16.91
CA PHE A 361 16.65 8.67 16.98
C PHE A 361 17.39 9.16 15.75
N LEU A 362 16.85 8.93 14.55
CA LEU A 362 17.52 9.18 13.28
C LEU A 362 17.21 10.53 12.67
N PHE A 363 16.10 11.20 13.01
CA PHE A 363 15.70 12.47 12.38
C PHE A 363 15.58 13.64 13.36
N ASP A 364 16.14 13.49 14.57
CA ASP A 364 16.05 14.46 15.67
C ASP A 364 14.63 15.03 15.83
N PHE A 365 13.64 14.13 15.71
CA PHE A 365 12.24 14.51 15.79
C PHE A 365 11.90 14.82 17.25
N HIS A 366 11.56 16.07 17.55
CA HIS A 366 11.09 16.48 18.87
C HIS A 366 9.56 16.43 18.91
N PRO A 367 8.96 15.34 19.43
CA PRO A 367 7.50 15.21 19.49
C PRO A 367 6.92 16.26 20.43
N SER A 368 5.84 16.92 20.00
CA SER A 368 5.05 17.73 20.92
C SER A 368 4.39 16.85 21.99
N LEU A 369 3.99 17.47 23.11
CA LEU A 369 3.22 16.76 24.14
C LEU A 369 1.93 16.15 23.57
N ASP A 370 1.27 16.86 22.64
CA ASP A 370 0.10 16.35 21.94
C ASP A 370 0.41 15.09 21.14
N PHE A 371 1.58 15.03 20.47
CA PHE A 371 2.04 13.84 19.76
C PHE A 371 2.25 12.66 20.72
N PHE A 372 2.93 12.91 21.85
CA PHE A 372 3.22 11.87 22.83
C PHE A 372 1.95 11.30 23.49
N LEU A 373 0.93 12.13 23.72
CA LEU A 373 -0.34 11.72 24.31
C LEU A 373 -1.25 11.00 23.29
N GLN A 374 -1.34 11.49 22.06
CA GLN A 374 -2.26 10.93 21.06
C GLN A 374 -1.71 9.71 20.33
N ALA A 375 -0.39 9.58 20.13
CA ALA A 375 0.19 8.45 19.40
C ALA A 375 -0.16 7.08 20.03
N PRO A 376 -0.06 6.87 21.36
CA PRO A 376 -0.52 5.64 22.00
C PRO A 376 -2.02 5.40 21.83
N VAL A 377 -2.84 6.46 21.87
CA VAL A 377 -4.30 6.36 21.68
C VAL A 377 -4.63 5.90 20.26
N VAL A 378 -3.96 6.44 19.24
CA VAL A 378 -4.08 6.00 17.85
C VAL A 378 -3.75 4.52 17.73
N LEU A 379 -2.60 4.08 18.26
CA LEU A 379 -2.18 2.68 18.20
C LEU A 379 -3.14 1.74 18.95
N LEU A 380 -3.64 2.16 20.11
CA LEU A 380 -4.61 1.40 20.89
C LEU A 380 -5.95 1.27 20.16
N ALA A 381 -6.47 2.36 19.58
CA ALA A 381 -7.71 2.34 18.79
C ALA A 381 -7.61 1.34 17.63
N ILE A 382 -6.47 1.31 16.95
CA ILE A 382 -6.21 0.38 15.87
C ILE A 382 -6.13 -1.08 16.36
N PHE A 383 -5.45 -1.31 17.48
CA PHE A 383 -5.39 -2.63 18.09
C PHE A 383 -6.80 -3.13 18.45
N VAL A 384 -7.61 -2.29 19.11
CA VAL A 384 -9.00 -2.62 19.48
C VAL A 384 -9.86 -2.89 18.25
N TYR A 385 -9.74 -2.08 17.19
CA TYR A 385 -10.46 -2.29 15.93
C TYR A 385 -10.19 -3.67 15.34
N ASN A 386 -8.92 -4.07 15.30
CA ASN A 386 -8.49 -5.36 14.75
C ASN A 386 -8.90 -6.53 15.65
N ALA A 387 -8.80 -6.37 16.97
CA ALA A 387 -9.18 -7.40 17.94
C ALA A 387 -10.71 -7.63 17.99
N SER A 388 -11.50 -6.60 17.71
CA SER A 388 -12.97 -6.62 17.85
C SER A 388 -13.72 -6.99 16.57
N ARG A 389 -13.00 -7.48 15.55
CA ARG A 389 -13.59 -7.82 14.26
C ARG A 389 -14.40 -9.12 14.38
N PRO A 390 -15.71 -9.11 14.05
CA PRO A 390 -16.50 -10.33 14.05
C PRO A 390 -15.98 -11.29 12.97
N LYS A 391 -15.91 -12.59 13.30
CA LYS A 391 -15.61 -13.65 12.33
C LYS A 391 -16.88 -13.88 11.51
N ASP A 392 -16.91 -13.33 10.31
CA ASP A 392 -18.00 -13.58 9.36
C ASP A 392 -17.86 -15.02 8.80
N PRO A 393 -18.81 -15.93 9.06
CA PRO A 393 -18.67 -17.34 8.68
C PRO A 393 -18.51 -17.53 7.17
N GLU A 394 -19.17 -16.72 6.35
CA GLU A 394 -19.06 -16.80 4.89
C GLU A 394 -17.65 -16.43 4.40
N TYR A 395 -17.06 -15.40 5.01
CA TYR A 395 -15.67 -15.01 4.74
C TYR A 395 -14.66 -16.07 5.22
N VAL A 396 -14.91 -16.72 6.36
CA VAL A 396 -14.06 -17.79 6.89
C VAL A 396 -14.10 -19.00 5.95
N LEU A 397 -15.29 -19.40 5.49
CA LEU A 397 -15.45 -20.50 4.55
C LEU A 397 -14.71 -20.24 3.22
N GLN A 398 -14.90 -19.06 2.64
CA GLN A 398 -14.24 -18.68 1.39
C GLN A 398 -12.71 -18.66 1.54
N ARG A 399 -12.22 -18.25 2.72
CA ARG A 399 -10.79 -18.30 3.06
C ARG A 399 -10.26 -19.73 3.14
N GLU A 400 -10.97 -20.64 3.78
CA GLU A 400 -10.52 -22.05 3.85
C GLU A 400 -10.51 -22.71 2.47
N LYS A 401 -11.52 -22.44 1.62
CA LYS A 401 -11.52 -22.89 0.20
C LYS A 401 -10.27 -22.42 -0.55
N LEU A 402 -9.90 -21.14 -0.38
CA LEU A 402 -8.67 -20.57 -0.96
C LEU A 402 -7.39 -21.26 -0.47
N ARG A 403 -7.30 -21.61 0.83
CA ARG A 403 -6.13 -22.33 1.38
C ARG A 403 -6.00 -23.74 0.83
N VAL A 404 -7.12 -24.43 0.63
CA VAL A 404 -7.15 -25.76 0.00
C VAL A 404 -6.66 -25.67 -1.45
N ILE A 405 -7.17 -24.72 -2.24
CA ILE A 405 -6.76 -24.49 -3.64
C ILE A 405 -5.26 -24.16 -3.75
N ASN A 406 -4.74 -23.35 -2.84
CA ASN A 406 -3.32 -22.99 -2.80
C ASN A 406 -2.41 -24.13 -2.28
N GLY A 407 -2.97 -25.29 -1.93
CA GLY A 407 -2.21 -26.45 -1.45
C GLY A 407 -1.67 -26.31 -0.02
N GLU A 408 -2.12 -25.32 0.76
CA GLU A 408 -1.64 -25.10 2.14
C GLU A 408 -2.18 -26.15 3.14
N VAL A 409 -3.26 -26.87 2.79
CA VAL A 409 -4.01 -27.76 3.70
C VAL A 409 -3.74 -29.26 3.45
N LEU A 410 -2.92 -29.64 2.47
CA LEU A 410 -2.70 -31.04 2.07
C LEU A 410 -2.07 -31.95 3.17
N GLN A 411 -1.83 -31.45 4.39
CA GLN A 411 -1.22 -32.20 5.48
C GLN A 411 -1.86 -32.03 6.88
N ARG A 412 -3.12 -31.59 6.99
CA ARG A 412 -3.88 -31.70 8.25
C ARG A 412 -4.93 -32.80 8.17
N SER A 413 -4.52 -34.01 8.55
CA SER A 413 -5.43 -35.14 8.73
C SER A 413 -6.44 -34.88 9.86
N ARG A 414 -7.72 -35.09 9.53
CA ARG A 414 -8.85 -35.51 10.39
C ARG A 414 -9.53 -34.53 11.36
N GLY A 415 -9.10 -33.27 11.49
CA GLY A 415 -9.76 -32.29 12.40
C GLY A 415 -10.53 -31.17 11.69
N ASP A 416 -9.89 -30.47 10.74
CA ASP A 416 -10.45 -29.23 10.14
C ASP A 416 -11.50 -29.51 9.05
N GLY A 417 -11.66 -30.77 8.62
CA GLY A 417 -12.69 -31.16 7.64
C GLY A 417 -14.11 -31.03 8.20
N GLU A 418 -14.28 -31.27 9.50
CA GLU A 418 -15.55 -31.07 10.19
C GLU A 418 -15.89 -29.58 10.31
N GLU A 419 -14.91 -28.71 10.59
CA GLU A 419 -15.15 -27.26 10.65
C GLU A 419 -15.57 -26.69 9.27
N LEU A 420 -14.95 -27.14 8.18
CA LEU A 420 -15.34 -26.71 6.83
C LEU A 420 -16.76 -27.19 6.49
N GLU A 421 -17.08 -28.44 6.79
CA GLU A 421 -18.41 -29.02 6.52
C GLU A 421 -19.49 -28.37 7.40
N GLU A 422 -19.17 -28.05 8.67
CA GLU A 422 -20.03 -27.31 9.59
C GLU A 422 -20.28 -25.87 9.11
N LEU A 423 -19.23 -25.17 8.66
CA LEU A 423 -19.35 -23.84 8.05
C LEU A 423 -20.16 -23.86 6.75
N GLU A 424 -19.99 -24.88 5.90
CA GLU A 424 -20.82 -25.06 4.71
C GLU A 424 -22.29 -25.29 5.07
N ARG A 425 -22.58 -26.09 6.10
CA ARG A 425 -23.95 -26.27 6.61
C ARG A 425 -24.56 -24.97 7.15
N LEU A 426 -23.79 -24.16 7.88
CA LEU A 426 -24.25 -22.87 8.43
C LEU A 426 -24.50 -21.78 7.38
N THR A 427 -23.90 -21.91 6.19
CA THR A 427 -24.07 -20.94 5.07
C THR A 427 -25.11 -21.34 4.03
N LYS A 428 -25.63 -22.58 4.07
CA LYS A 428 -26.74 -22.97 3.21
C LYS A 428 -28.03 -22.26 3.65
N PRO A 429 -28.78 -21.63 2.74
CA PRO A 429 -30.12 -21.17 3.06
C PRO A 429 -30.98 -22.39 3.42
N ASN A 430 -31.71 -22.34 4.54
CA ASN A 430 -32.71 -23.35 4.89
C ASN A 430 -33.76 -23.39 3.78
N THR A 431 -33.65 -24.35 2.86
CA THR A 431 -34.70 -24.70 1.89
C THR A 431 -35.41 -25.98 2.30
N ASP A 432 -35.49 -26.27 3.60
CA ASP A 432 -36.21 -27.42 4.14
C ASP A 432 -37.24 -26.94 5.17
N SER A 433 -38.32 -26.30 4.68
CA SER A 433 -39.58 -26.18 5.42
C SER A 433 -40.71 -25.76 4.46
N GLU A 434 -41.08 -26.63 3.52
CA GLU A 434 -42.40 -26.60 2.86
C GLU A 434 -42.57 -27.87 2.01
N SER A 435 -42.73 -29.02 2.68
CA SER A 435 -43.32 -30.20 2.05
C SER A 435 -43.86 -31.14 3.12
N GLU A 436 -44.99 -30.78 3.73
CA GLU A 436 -45.91 -31.72 4.39
C GLU A 436 -47.27 -31.00 4.56
N GLU A 437 -48.36 -31.75 4.31
CA GLU A 437 -49.79 -31.34 4.17
C GLU A 437 -50.16 -30.88 2.73
N GLU A 438 -51.03 -31.52 1.95
CA GLU A 438 -52.20 -32.34 2.25
C GLU A 438 -52.35 -33.53 1.28
N SER A 439 -52.53 -34.72 1.84
CA SER A 439 -53.30 -35.80 1.21
C SER A 439 -54.07 -36.52 2.31
N VAL A 440 -55.31 -36.12 2.56
CA VAL A 440 -56.51 -36.95 2.85
C VAL A 440 -57.73 -36.07 2.64
#